data_AF-A0A8H6CMT6-F1
#
_entry.id   AF-A0A8H6CMT6-F1
#
_cell.length_a   1.000
_cell.length_b   1.000
_cell.length_c   1.000
_cell.angle_alpha   90.00
_cell.angle_beta   90.00
_cell.angle_gamma   90.00
#
_symmetry.space_group_name_H-M   'P 1'
#
loop_
_entity.id
_entity.type
_entity.pdbx_description
1 polymer ?
#
loop_
_entity_poly.entity_id
_entity_poly.type
_entity_poly.pdbx_seq_one_letter_code
_entity_poly.pdbx_strand_id
1 'polypeptide(L)'
;MMSSGSFPGSSELLYTNLVANSPQLLLPFSLVAYNSLFTCMLLANEWNQYAHNRKPLRVTSPSGLQRSTYRLQLPYRYGVPLEVISDTLHWLVTQSLFLARVAFFDDGGQEDNGASYSTVGYSCIAIINGIILGAIVVLLGIMVGFRRYKPGIPLAGSCSAAISAACHPTEDDDAADKPLIWGVVSTKDGVGHCCFTSFEVTAPVVGELYGALDRQH
;
A
#
# COMPACT_ATOMS: atom_id res chain seq x y z
N MET A 1 -1.30 47.80 32.53
CA MET A 1 -0.93 47.75 31.11
C MET A 1 -0.04 46.53 30.93
N MET A 2 -0.48 45.58 30.10
CA MET A 2 0.00 44.20 30.01
C MET A 2 1.52 44.10 29.87
N SER A 3 2.19 43.49 30.84
CA SER A 3 3.54 42.97 30.65
C SER A 3 3.39 41.63 29.92
N SER A 4 3.96 41.57 28.72
CA SER A 4 4.03 40.40 27.87
C SER A 4 4.77 39.27 28.60
N GLY A 5 4.00 38.32 29.16
CA GLY A 5 4.49 37.04 29.65
C GLY A 5 5.10 36.24 28.51
N SER A 6 6.38 36.44 28.27
CA SER A 6 7.21 35.61 27.40
C SER A 6 7.69 34.46 28.25
N PHE A 7 7.12 33.26 28.05
CA PHE A 7 7.54 32.02 28.71
C PHE A 7 8.98 31.67 28.29
N PRO A 8 10.00 31.87 29.15
CA PRO A 8 11.35 31.40 28.89
C PRO A 8 11.32 29.89 29.14
N GLY A 9 11.48 29.08 28.09
CA GLY A 9 11.30 27.62 28.13
C GLY A 9 10.27 27.08 27.13
N SER A 10 9.43 27.94 26.54
CA SER A 10 8.46 27.52 25.52
C SER A 10 9.13 26.99 24.24
N SER A 11 10.21 27.63 23.78
CA SER A 11 10.96 27.20 22.59
C SER A 11 11.71 25.89 22.80
N GLU A 12 12.31 25.67 23.97
CA GLU A 12 13.00 24.42 24.31
C GLU A 12 12.02 23.25 24.47
N LEU A 13 10.86 23.51 25.08
CA LEU A 13 9.77 22.53 25.16
C LEU A 13 9.23 22.17 23.77
N LEU A 14 8.99 23.16 22.92
CA LEU A 14 8.53 22.94 21.54
C LEU A 14 9.57 22.16 20.73
N TYR A 15 10.85 22.53 20.81
CA TYR A 15 11.92 21.83 20.12
C TYR A 15 12.02 20.37 20.58
N THR A 16 12.04 20.14 21.89
CA THR A 16 12.13 18.80 22.49
C THR A 16 10.92 17.94 22.11
N ASN A 17 9.73 18.53 22.06
CA ASN A 17 8.50 17.86 21.64
C ASN A 17 8.55 17.48 20.15
N LEU A 18 8.99 18.38 19.27
CA LEU A 18 9.12 18.08 17.85
C LEU A 18 10.15 16.99 17.58
N VAL A 19 11.30 17.02 18.25
CA VAL A 19 12.34 16.00 18.11
C VAL A 19 11.84 14.64 18.60
N ALA A 20 11.19 14.58 19.76
CA ALA A 20 10.67 13.33 20.33
C ALA A 20 9.58 12.68 19.46
N ASN A 21 8.74 13.49 18.79
CA ASN A 21 7.66 12.98 17.93
C ASN A 21 8.08 12.78 16.46
N SER A 22 9.24 13.31 16.04
CA SER A 22 9.71 13.17 14.65
C SER A 22 9.74 11.72 14.12
N PRO A 23 10.07 10.67 14.91
CA PRO A 23 10.04 9.30 14.42
C PRO A 23 8.62 8.80 14.10
N GLN A 24 7.59 9.33 14.76
CA GLN A 24 6.20 8.93 14.54
C GLN A 24 5.74 9.27 13.11
N LEU A 25 6.29 10.32 12.50
CA LEU A 25 5.95 10.71 11.12
C LEU A 25 6.39 9.69 10.08
N LEU A 26 7.40 8.87 10.36
CA LEU A 26 7.90 7.87 9.41
C LEU A 26 6.96 6.67 9.26
N LEU A 27 6.15 6.37 10.27
CA LEU A 27 5.29 5.20 10.30
C LEU A 27 4.10 5.30 9.31
N PRO A 28 3.37 6.42 9.20
CA PRO A 28 2.33 6.58 8.18
C PRO A 28 2.87 6.48 6.74
N PHE A 29 4.05 7.06 6.45
CA PHE A 29 4.68 6.90 5.13
C PHE A 29 5.00 5.44 4.83
N SER A 30 5.48 4.70 5.83
CA SER A 30 5.74 3.27 5.70
C SER A 30 4.45 2.49 5.43
N LEU A 31 3.37 2.79 6.15
CA LEU A 31 2.05 2.18 5.94
C LEU A 31 1.55 2.39 4.51
N VAL A 32 1.62 3.63 4.00
CA VAL A 32 1.23 3.95 2.61
C VAL A 32 2.09 3.17 1.60
N ALA A 33 3.40 3.08 1.83
CA ALA A 33 4.30 2.32 0.97
C ALA A 33 3.95 0.82 0.95
N TYR A 34 3.74 0.21 2.12
CA TYR A 34 3.32 -1.20 2.21
C TYR A 34 1.94 -1.43 1.58
N ASN A 35 0.97 -0.55 1.84
CA ASN A 35 -0.35 -0.61 1.21
C ASN A 35 -0.26 -0.57 -0.32
N SER A 36 0.57 0.33 -0.86
CA SER A 36 0.82 0.41 -2.31
C SER A 36 1.45 -0.87 -2.84
N LEU A 37 2.49 -1.39 -2.18
CA LEU A 37 3.16 -2.63 -2.57
C LEU A 37 2.21 -3.83 -2.60
N PHE A 38 1.46 -4.06 -1.53
CA PHE A 38 0.50 -5.16 -1.47
C PHE A 38 -0.64 -4.99 -2.47
N THR A 39 -1.11 -3.77 -2.71
CA THR A 39 -2.12 -3.49 -3.73
C THR A 39 -1.61 -3.87 -5.12
N CYS A 40 -0.40 -3.44 -5.49
CA CYS A 40 0.23 -3.79 -6.76
C CYS A 40 0.42 -5.30 -6.90
N MET A 41 0.86 -6.00 -5.84
CA MET A 41 1.05 -7.45 -5.87
C MET A 41 -0.28 -8.22 -6.02
N LEU A 42 -1.34 -7.79 -5.33
CA LEU A 42 -2.65 -8.41 -5.44
C LEU A 42 -3.31 -8.14 -6.79
N LEU A 43 -3.16 -6.92 -7.32
CA LEU A 43 -3.62 -6.57 -8.67
C LEU A 43 -2.89 -7.41 -9.72
N ALA A 44 -1.57 -7.53 -9.61
CA ALA A 44 -0.78 -8.39 -10.50
C ALA A 44 -1.21 -9.86 -10.41
N ASN A 45 -1.50 -10.35 -9.21
CA ASN A 45 -2.00 -11.72 -9.01
C ASN A 45 -3.40 -11.91 -9.60
N GLU A 46 -4.29 -10.94 -9.46
CA GLU A 46 -5.64 -10.97 -10.06
C GLU A 46 -5.55 -10.93 -11.60
N TRP A 47 -4.76 -10.00 -12.15
CA TRP A 47 -4.44 -9.93 -13.58
C TRP A 47 -3.89 -11.25 -14.11
N ASN A 48 -2.93 -11.84 -13.41
CA ASN A 48 -2.33 -13.11 -13.80
C ASN A 48 -3.32 -14.29 -13.79
N GLN A 49 -4.36 -14.23 -12.96
CA GLN A 49 -5.35 -15.31 -12.91
C GLN A 49 -6.22 -15.36 -14.15
N TYR A 50 -6.42 -14.24 -14.85
CA TYR A 50 -7.16 -14.21 -16.12
C TYR A 50 -6.46 -14.93 -17.27
N ALA A 51 -5.14 -15.19 -17.16
CA ALA A 51 -4.41 -16.00 -18.14
C ALA A 51 -4.76 -17.49 -18.08
N HIS A 52 -5.35 -17.93 -16.95
CA HIS A 52 -5.55 -19.36 -16.68
C HIS A 52 -6.98 -19.71 -16.31
N ASN A 53 -7.75 -18.74 -15.83
CA ASN A 53 -9.10 -18.96 -15.33
C ASN A 53 -10.01 -17.88 -15.90
N ARG A 54 -11.18 -18.32 -16.34
CA ARG A 54 -12.25 -17.42 -16.72
C ARG A 54 -12.91 -16.81 -15.48
N LYS A 55 -12.96 -15.48 -15.39
CA LYS A 55 -13.46 -14.76 -14.21
C LYS A 55 -14.25 -13.50 -14.60
N PRO A 56 -15.31 -13.14 -13.86
CA PRO A 56 -15.99 -11.87 -14.08
C PRO A 56 -15.11 -10.69 -13.64
N LEU A 57 -15.36 -9.51 -14.20
CA LEU A 57 -14.69 -8.28 -13.79
C LEU A 57 -15.16 -7.84 -12.40
N ARG A 58 -14.25 -7.18 -11.67
CA ARG A 58 -14.55 -6.56 -10.40
C ARG A 58 -14.62 -5.05 -10.57
N VAL A 59 -15.80 -4.48 -10.31
CA VAL A 59 -16.05 -3.06 -10.53
C VAL A 59 -16.78 -2.44 -9.33
N THR A 60 -16.75 -1.12 -9.24
CA THR A 60 -17.42 -0.39 -8.15
C THR A 60 -18.95 -0.45 -8.27
N SER A 61 -19.47 -0.36 -9.51
CA SER A 61 -20.90 -0.42 -9.82
C SER A 61 -21.15 -1.59 -10.77
N PRO A 62 -21.47 -2.79 -10.26
CA PRO A 62 -21.59 -4.00 -11.09
C PRO A 62 -22.86 -4.02 -11.92
N SER A 63 -22.75 -4.53 -13.15
CA SER A 63 -23.84 -4.98 -14.02
C SER A 63 -23.72 -6.48 -14.32
N GLY A 64 -24.85 -7.17 -14.47
CA GLY A 64 -24.86 -8.59 -14.86
C GLY A 64 -24.12 -9.53 -13.90
N LEU A 65 -23.12 -10.25 -14.40
CA LEU A 65 -22.33 -11.23 -13.64
C LEU A 65 -21.07 -10.64 -12.98
N GLN A 66 -20.85 -9.33 -13.10
CA GLN A 66 -19.73 -8.63 -12.48
C GLN A 66 -19.79 -8.69 -10.96
N ARG A 67 -18.62 -8.59 -10.32
CA ARG A 67 -18.51 -8.58 -8.86
C ARG A 67 -18.24 -7.17 -8.37
N SER A 68 -18.86 -6.81 -7.25
CA SER A 68 -18.51 -5.56 -6.57
C SER A 68 -17.10 -5.63 -5.98
N THR A 69 -16.37 -4.52 -6.04
CA THR A 69 -15.09 -4.32 -5.36
C THR A 69 -15.28 -4.23 -3.84
N TYR A 70 -14.24 -4.57 -3.08
CA TYR A 70 -14.25 -4.33 -1.63
C TYR A 70 -14.34 -2.83 -1.35
N ARG A 71 -15.08 -2.41 -0.31
CA ARG A 71 -15.11 -0.98 0.10
C ARG A 71 -13.74 -0.44 0.53
N LEU A 72 -12.77 -1.31 0.82
CA LEU A 72 -11.38 -0.96 1.09
C LEU A 72 -10.48 -1.40 -0.09
N GLN A 73 -9.44 -0.61 -0.38
CA GLN A 73 -8.47 -0.83 -1.47
C GLN A 73 -7.80 -2.22 -1.43
N LEU A 74 -7.71 -2.85 -0.25
CA LEU A 74 -7.07 -4.14 -0.03
C LEU A 74 -8.05 -5.14 0.61
N PRO A 75 -8.01 -6.43 0.25
CA PRO A 75 -8.76 -7.46 0.98
C PRO A 75 -8.42 -7.44 2.48
N TYR A 76 -9.43 -7.55 3.33
CA TYR A 76 -9.28 -7.47 4.80
C TYR A 76 -8.19 -8.38 5.37
N ARG A 77 -7.91 -9.52 4.72
CA ARG A 77 -6.85 -10.47 5.12
C ARG A 77 -5.44 -9.87 5.08
N TYR A 78 -5.21 -8.84 4.27
CA TYR A 78 -3.94 -8.12 4.19
C TYR A 78 -4.04 -6.74 4.85
N GLY A 79 -5.18 -6.05 4.66
CA GLY A 79 -5.36 -4.71 5.22
C GLY A 79 -5.40 -4.71 6.74
N VAL A 80 -6.21 -5.58 7.36
CA VAL A 80 -6.37 -5.58 8.83
C VAL A 80 -5.05 -5.89 9.56
N PRO A 81 -4.26 -6.92 9.17
CA PRO A 81 -2.97 -7.15 9.82
C PRO A 81 -2.00 -5.98 9.67
N LEU A 82 -1.99 -5.32 8.50
CA LEU A 82 -1.08 -4.19 8.27
C LEU A 82 -1.44 -2.99 9.15
N GLU A 83 -2.73 -2.66 9.26
CA GLU A 83 -3.21 -1.60 10.15
C GLU A 83 -2.91 -1.92 11.61
N VAL A 84 -3.20 -3.14 12.08
CA VAL A 84 -2.92 -3.56 13.46
C VAL A 84 -1.43 -3.46 13.79
N ILE A 85 -0.56 -3.90 12.88
CA ILE A 85 0.90 -3.79 13.05
C ILE A 85 1.34 -2.32 13.08
N SER A 86 0.78 -1.49 12.19
CA SER A 86 1.06 -0.05 12.16
C SER A 86 0.66 0.62 13.47
N ASP A 87 -0.56 0.37 13.95
CA ASP A 87 -1.06 0.92 15.22
C ASP A 87 -0.20 0.47 16.40
N THR A 88 0.23 -0.80 16.39
CA THR A 88 1.12 -1.35 17.43
C THR A 88 2.50 -0.68 17.40
N LEU A 89 3.08 -0.46 16.21
CA LEU A 89 4.34 0.25 16.06
C LEU A 89 4.23 1.71 16.50
N HIS A 90 3.14 2.40 16.14
CA HIS A 90 2.89 3.76 16.61
C HIS A 90 2.80 3.83 18.13
N TRP A 91 2.06 2.90 18.72
CA TRP A 91 1.94 2.81 20.16
C TRP A 91 3.29 2.55 20.84
N LEU A 92 4.11 1.64 20.30
CA LEU A 92 5.45 1.36 20.82
C LEU A 92 6.38 2.59 20.70
N VAL A 93 6.26 3.38 19.63
CA VAL A 93 7.04 4.62 19.47
C VAL A 93 6.62 5.67 20.51
N THR A 94 5.32 5.79 20.83
CA THR A 94 4.88 6.67 21.92
C THR A 94 5.43 6.23 23.28
N GLN A 95 5.66 4.93 23.48
CA GLN A 95 6.28 4.40 24.70
C GLN A 95 7.82 4.46 24.67
N SER A 96 8.45 4.66 23.52
CA SER A 96 9.90 4.63 23.37
C SER A 96 10.57 5.93 23.78
N LEU A 97 9.95 7.07 23.46
CA LEU A 97 10.41 8.41 23.79
C LEU A 97 9.27 9.17 24.46
N PHE A 98 9.51 9.66 25.68
CA PHE A 98 8.52 10.43 26.43
C PHE A 98 9.14 11.68 27.02
N LEU A 99 8.36 12.77 27.09
CA LEU A 99 8.81 14.00 27.73
C LEU A 99 8.79 13.83 29.24
N ALA A 100 9.94 14.02 29.89
CA ALA A 100 10.06 14.03 31.35
C ALA A 100 10.39 15.46 31.82
N ARG A 101 9.56 16.02 32.69
CA ARG A 101 9.82 17.32 33.32
C ARG A 101 10.26 17.11 34.76
N VAL A 102 11.42 17.65 35.10
CA VAL A 102 11.92 17.69 36.47
C VAL A 102 11.67 19.10 36.99
N ALA A 103 10.75 19.21 37.96
CA ALA A 103 10.42 20.48 38.61
C ALA A 103 11.07 20.52 40.01
N PHE A 104 11.79 21.60 40.31
CA PHE A 104 12.35 21.86 41.62
C PHE A 104 11.49 22.91 42.33
N PHE A 105 11.21 22.69 43.62
CA PHE A 105 10.43 23.60 44.44
C PHE A 105 11.31 24.16 45.56
N ASP A 106 11.21 25.46 45.80
CA ASP A 106 11.87 26.15 46.91
C ASP A 106 11.15 25.84 48.25
N ASP A 107 11.76 26.18 49.39
CA ASP A 107 11.22 25.96 50.75
C ASP A 107 9.83 26.59 50.95
N GLY A 108 9.49 27.61 50.15
CA GLY A 108 8.18 28.26 50.10
C GLY A 108 7.14 27.59 49.19
N GLY A 109 7.46 26.47 48.54
CA GLY A 109 6.57 25.74 47.61
C GLY A 109 6.40 26.37 46.23
N GLN A 110 7.19 27.40 45.89
CA GLN A 110 7.24 27.99 44.55
C GLN A 110 8.18 27.17 43.65
N GLU A 111 7.78 26.93 42.40
CA GLU A 111 8.62 26.25 41.42
C GLU A 111 9.80 27.14 41.01
N ASP A 112 11.03 26.64 41.18
CA ASP A 112 12.24 27.28 40.68
C ASP A 112 12.38 27.02 39.19
N ASN A 113 11.95 28.00 38.38
CA ASN A 113 12.05 27.95 36.93
C ASN A 113 13.49 27.98 36.39
N GLY A 114 14.48 28.38 37.20
CA GLY A 114 15.89 28.38 36.81
C GLY A 114 16.57 27.02 36.97
N ALA A 115 16.11 26.22 37.94
CA ALA A 115 16.59 24.87 38.18
C ALA A 115 15.75 23.79 37.47
N SER A 116 14.48 24.08 37.19
CA SER A 116 13.56 23.14 36.53
C SER A 116 13.84 23.02 35.04
N TYR A 117 13.92 21.79 34.53
CA TYR A 117 14.21 21.52 33.12
C TYR A 117 13.36 20.37 32.57
N SER A 118 13.21 20.35 31.26
CA SER A 118 12.53 19.26 30.55
C SER A 118 13.52 18.48 29.71
N THR A 119 13.44 17.16 29.78
CA THR A 119 14.33 16.23 29.09
C THR A 119 13.52 15.14 28.39
N VAL A 120 14.17 14.37 27.52
CA VAL A 120 13.57 13.21 26.85
C VAL A 120 13.95 11.97 27.62
N GLY A 121 12.95 11.32 28.22
CA GLY A 121 13.07 9.97 28.75
C GLY A 121 12.92 8.93 27.62
N TYR A 122 13.52 7.76 27.81
CA TYR A 122 13.39 6.65 26.86
C TYR A 122 13.15 5.32 27.57
N SER A 123 12.42 4.42 26.91
CA SER A 123 12.17 3.06 27.40
C SER A 123 12.90 2.04 26.52
N CYS A 124 13.96 1.43 27.06
CA CYS A 124 14.72 0.39 26.34
C CYS A 124 13.84 -0.79 25.90
N ILE A 125 12.86 -1.18 26.73
CA ILE A 125 11.97 -2.30 26.43
C ILE A 125 11.08 -1.96 25.23
N ALA A 126 10.51 -0.76 25.18
CA ALA A 126 9.70 -0.32 24.04
C ALA A 126 10.53 -0.21 22.76
N ILE A 127 11.76 0.32 22.85
CA ILE A 127 12.70 0.42 21.72
C ILE A 127 13.04 -0.97 21.17
N ILE A 128 13.43 -1.92 22.03
CA ILE A 128 13.80 -3.27 21.60
C ILE A 128 12.61 -3.97 20.92
N ASN A 129 11.41 -3.90 21.51
CA ASN A 129 10.22 -4.49 20.89
C ASN A 129 9.86 -3.82 19.56
N GLY A 130 9.99 -2.50 19.46
CA GLY A 130 9.78 -1.76 18.20
C GLY A 130 10.75 -2.19 17.11
N ILE A 131 12.04 -2.36 17.43
CA ILE A 131 13.06 -2.83 16.48
C ILE A 131 12.76 -4.26 16.02
N ILE A 132 12.44 -5.17 16.95
CA ILE A 132 12.12 -6.57 16.62
C ILE A 132 10.89 -6.63 15.70
N LEU A 133 9.82 -5.93 16.06
CA LEU A 133 8.60 -5.89 15.25
C LEU A 133 8.86 -5.28 13.86
N GLY A 134 9.58 -4.17 13.79
CA GLY A 134 9.98 -3.54 12.53
C GLY A 134 10.80 -4.48 11.64
N ALA A 135 11.76 -5.21 12.22
CA ALA A 135 12.56 -6.19 11.49
C ALA A 135 11.70 -7.34 10.92
N ILE A 136 10.75 -7.86 11.72
CA ILE A 136 9.81 -8.89 11.26
C ILE A 136 8.99 -8.39 10.06
N VAL A 137 8.48 -7.15 10.12
CA VAL A 137 7.68 -6.56 9.03
C VAL A 137 8.51 -6.44 7.75
N VAL A 138 9.74 -5.96 7.84
CA VAL A 138 10.66 -5.86 6.69
C VAL A 138 10.95 -7.24 6.09
N LEU A 139 11.25 -8.24 6.93
CA LEU A 139 11.52 -9.61 6.47
C LEU A 139 10.31 -10.23 5.77
N LEU A 140 9.11 -10.03 6.32
CA LEU A 140 7.87 -10.49 5.70
C LEU A 140 7.62 -9.80 4.35
N GLY A 141 7.86 -8.49 4.26
CA GLY A 141 7.77 -7.74 3.00
C GLY A 141 8.69 -8.30 1.92
N ILE A 142 9.96 -8.55 2.28
CA ILE A 142 10.96 -9.17 1.39
C ILE A 142 10.51 -10.57 0.96
N MET A 143 10.05 -11.40 1.90
CA MET A 143 9.60 -12.76 1.64
C MET A 143 8.42 -12.80 0.66
N VAL A 144 7.47 -11.88 0.81
CA VAL A 144 6.34 -11.76 -0.13
C VAL A 144 6.82 -11.27 -1.49
N GLY A 145 7.82 -10.38 -1.54
CA GLY A 145 8.45 -9.91 -2.77
C GLY A 145 9.07 -11.01 -3.64
N PHE A 146 9.51 -12.12 -3.05
CA PHE A 146 10.05 -13.26 -3.80
C PHE A 146 8.97 -14.16 -4.43
N ARG A 147 7.68 -13.89 -4.22
CA ARG A 147 6.61 -14.67 -4.85
C ARG A 147 6.58 -14.43 -6.36
N ARG A 148 6.78 -15.51 -7.13
CA ARG A 148 6.70 -15.49 -8.59
C ARG A 148 5.26 -15.69 -9.08
N TYR A 149 4.88 -14.93 -10.10
CA TYR A 149 3.63 -15.14 -10.83
C TYR A 149 3.78 -16.31 -11.82
N LYS A 150 2.67 -16.99 -12.10
CA LYS A 150 2.66 -18.02 -13.16
C LYS A 150 2.78 -17.32 -14.52
N PRO A 151 3.61 -17.81 -15.45
CA PRO A 151 3.69 -17.23 -16.78
C PRO A 151 2.36 -17.43 -17.52
N GLY A 152 1.89 -16.40 -18.23
CA GLY A 152 0.67 -16.52 -19.03
C GLY A 152 0.27 -15.21 -19.67
N ILE A 153 0.18 -14.14 -18.90
CA ILE A 153 -0.17 -12.78 -19.37
C ILE A 153 0.98 -11.81 -19.03
N PRO A 154 1.34 -10.87 -19.91
CA PRO A 154 2.28 -9.82 -19.54
C PRO A 154 1.69 -8.99 -18.40
N LEU A 155 2.49 -8.70 -17.38
CA LEU A 155 2.08 -7.78 -16.33
C LEU A 155 1.92 -6.38 -16.94
N ALA A 156 0.68 -5.95 -17.13
CA ALA A 156 0.37 -4.58 -17.55
C ALA A 156 0.80 -3.54 -16.49
N GLY A 157 0.91 -3.96 -15.23
CA GLY A 157 1.18 -3.07 -14.11
C GLY A 157 0.11 -1.98 -14.02
N SER A 158 0.53 -0.76 -13.70
CA SER A 158 -0.35 0.43 -13.69
C SER A 158 -0.38 1.16 -15.05
N CYS A 159 0.06 0.51 -16.14
CA CYS A 159 0.10 1.13 -17.46
C CYS A 159 -1.30 1.09 -18.11
N SER A 160 -1.96 2.24 -18.19
CA SER A 160 -3.28 2.37 -18.81
C SER A 160 -3.29 1.95 -20.28
N ALA A 161 -2.20 2.21 -21.02
CA ALA A 161 -2.08 1.80 -22.42
C ALA A 161 -2.07 0.26 -22.57
N ALA A 162 -1.35 -0.45 -21.70
CA ALA A 162 -1.30 -1.91 -21.71
C ALA A 162 -2.64 -2.54 -21.30
N ILE A 163 -3.32 -1.95 -20.31
CA ILE A 163 -4.67 -2.38 -19.90
C ILE A 163 -5.67 -2.13 -21.03
N SER A 164 -5.63 -0.94 -21.65
CA SER A 164 -6.50 -0.59 -22.77
C SER A 164 -6.34 -1.54 -23.94
N ALA A 165 -5.11 -1.85 -24.35
CA ALA A 165 -4.85 -2.81 -25.43
C ALA A 165 -5.45 -4.20 -25.14
N ALA A 166 -5.44 -4.65 -23.88
CA ALA A 166 -6.05 -5.91 -23.49
C ALA A 166 -7.59 -5.86 -23.46
N CYS A 167 -8.21 -4.68 -23.33
CA CYS A 167 -9.66 -4.52 -23.15
C CYS A 167 -10.44 -4.23 -24.44
N HIS A 168 -9.82 -4.28 -25.62
CA HIS A 168 -10.50 -4.04 -26.90
C HIS A 168 -10.67 -5.35 -27.70
N PRO A 169 -11.70 -6.16 -27.43
CA PRO A 169 -12.07 -7.30 -28.28
C PRO A 169 -12.70 -6.81 -29.59
N THR A 170 -12.45 -7.55 -30.68
CA THR A 170 -12.96 -7.21 -32.03
C THR A 170 -14.42 -7.62 -32.25
N GLU A 171 -14.94 -8.61 -31.54
CA GLU A 171 -16.27 -9.21 -31.81
C GLU A 171 -17.04 -9.61 -30.53
N ASP A 172 -16.83 -8.93 -29.41
CA ASP A 172 -17.44 -9.27 -28.10
C ASP A 172 -17.95 -8.03 -27.36
N ASP A 173 -19.03 -7.43 -27.87
CA ASP A 173 -19.59 -6.16 -27.36
C ASP A 173 -20.13 -6.27 -25.93
N ASP A 174 -20.60 -7.46 -25.52
CA ASP A 174 -21.11 -7.75 -24.18
C ASP A 174 -20.05 -8.39 -23.25
N ALA A 175 -18.77 -8.35 -23.64
CA ALA A 175 -17.66 -8.93 -22.88
C ALA A 175 -17.66 -8.47 -21.41
N ALA A 176 -17.92 -7.18 -21.19
CA ALA A 176 -17.81 -6.54 -19.88
C ALA A 176 -18.71 -7.20 -18.81
N ASP A 177 -19.89 -7.70 -19.18
CA ASP A 177 -20.86 -8.28 -18.25
C ASP A 177 -20.68 -9.79 -18.01
N LYS A 178 -19.76 -10.42 -18.76
CA LYS A 178 -19.53 -11.87 -18.75
C LYS A 178 -18.20 -12.23 -18.07
N PRO A 179 -18.02 -13.49 -17.66
CA PRO A 179 -16.72 -14.00 -17.24
C PRO A 179 -15.72 -14.02 -18.42
N LEU A 180 -14.60 -13.33 -18.23
CA LEU A 180 -13.54 -13.12 -19.22
C LEU A 180 -12.32 -14.00 -18.95
N ILE A 181 -11.61 -14.35 -20.02
CA ILE A 181 -10.29 -14.96 -20.00
C ILE A 181 -9.40 -14.18 -20.98
N TRP A 182 -8.10 -14.12 -20.69
CA TRP A 182 -7.13 -13.47 -21.57
C TRP A 182 -6.37 -14.50 -22.39
N GLY A 183 -6.21 -14.24 -23.68
CA GLY A 183 -5.41 -15.07 -24.58
C GLY A 183 -5.50 -14.59 -26.03
N VAL A 184 -5.01 -15.42 -26.95
CA VAL A 184 -5.03 -15.14 -28.38
C VAL A 184 -6.45 -15.35 -28.91
N VAL A 185 -7.03 -14.30 -29.50
CA VAL A 185 -8.42 -14.29 -30.03
C VAL A 185 -8.44 -14.39 -31.55
N SER A 186 -7.45 -13.79 -32.22
CA SER A 186 -7.33 -13.85 -33.68
C SER A 186 -5.86 -13.78 -34.07
N THR A 187 -5.53 -14.29 -35.26
CA THR A 187 -4.20 -14.13 -35.86
C THR A 187 -4.40 -13.62 -37.28
N LYS A 188 -3.86 -12.43 -37.57
CA LYS A 188 -3.96 -11.79 -38.88
C LYS A 188 -2.56 -11.47 -39.39
N ASP A 189 -2.25 -11.89 -40.62
CA ASP A 189 -0.96 -11.63 -41.27
C ASP A 189 0.27 -12.10 -40.45
N GLY A 190 0.13 -13.20 -39.70
CA GLY A 190 1.18 -13.74 -38.83
C GLY A 190 1.35 -13.00 -37.49
N VAL A 191 0.51 -12.00 -37.19
CA VAL A 191 0.46 -11.29 -35.90
C VAL A 191 -0.76 -11.72 -35.11
N GLY A 192 -0.54 -12.27 -33.92
CA GLY A 192 -1.61 -12.65 -33.01
C GLY A 192 -2.16 -11.44 -32.24
N HIS A 193 -3.48 -11.39 -32.04
CA HIS A 193 -4.14 -10.40 -31.20
C HIS A 193 -4.53 -11.03 -29.86
N CYS A 194 -4.05 -10.45 -28.76
CA CYS A 194 -4.37 -10.89 -27.41
C CYS A 194 -5.26 -9.87 -26.71
N CYS A 195 -6.43 -10.30 -26.23
CA CYS A 195 -7.32 -9.46 -25.44
C CYS A 195 -8.15 -10.30 -24.47
N PHE A 196 -8.88 -9.62 -23.58
CA PHE A 196 -9.92 -10.24 -22.77
C PHE A 196 -11.15 -10.53 -23.63
N THR A 197 -11.66 -11.75 -23.55
CA THR A 197 -12.90 -12.14 -24.22
C THR A 197 -13.68 -13.16 -23.40
N SER A 198 -14.98 -13.19 -23.65
CA SER A 198 -15.92 -14.21 -23.21
C SER A 198 -15.98 -15.42 -24.16
N PHE A 199 -15.12 -15.50 -25.18
CA PHE A 199 -14.95 -16.69 -26.03
C PHE A 199 -13.79 -17.58 -25.60
N GLU A 200 -13.65 -18.73 -26.25
CA GLU A 200 -12.49 -19.60 -26.05
C GLU A 200 -11.23 -18.93 -26.61
N VAL A 201 -10.12 -19.04 -25.87
CA VAL A 201 -8.84 -18.45 -26.25
C VAL A 201 -7.75 -19.50 -26.18
N THR A 202 -6.72 -19.32 -26.99
CA THR A 202 -5.48 -20.10 -26.90
C THR A 202 -4.42 -19.32 -26.12
N ALA A 203 -3.55 -20.04 -25.41
CA ALA A 203 -2.44 -19.41 -24.71
C ALA A 203 -1.41 -18.87 -25.71
N PRO A 204 -0.79 -17.71 -25.47
CA PRO A 204 0.26 -17.20 -26.34
C PRO A 204 1.48 -18.14 -26.33
N VAL A 205 2.08 -18.30 -27.50
CA VAL A 205 3.25 -19.16 -27.75
C VAL A 205 4.50 -18.29 -27.75
N VAL A 206 5.53 -18.74 -27.04
CA VAL A 206 6.81 -18.03 -26.99
C VAL A 206 7.47 -18.06 -28.37
N GLY A 207 7.80 -16.88 -28.91
CA GLY A 207 8.45 -16.72 -30.21
C GLY A 207 7.54 -16.15 -31.32
N GLU A 208 6.23 -16.14 -31.09
CA GLU A 208 5.26 -15.53 -32.02
C GLU A 208 5.08 -14.03 -31.75
N LEU A 209 4.74 -13.27 -32.79
CA LEU A 209 4.54 -11.82 -32.68
C LEU A 209 3.09 -11.52 -32.28
N TYR A 210 2.91 -10.75 -31.21
CA TYR A 210 1.61 -10.32 -30.74
C TYR A 210 1.51 -8.80 -30.73
N GLY A 211 0.40 -8.27 -31.26
CA GLY A 211 0.18 -6.82 -31.38
C GLY A 211 -1.30 -6.46 -31.23
N ALA A 212 -1.56 -5.19 -30.90
CA ALA A 212 -2.90 -4.63 -30.97
C ALA A 212 -3.25 -4.36 -32.43
N LEU A 213 -4.46 -4.73 -32.86
CA LEU A 213 -4.93 -4.43 -34.21
C LEU A 213 -5.27 -2.94 -34.27
N ASP A 214 -4.65 -2.23 -35.21
CA ASP A 214 -5.04 -0.85 -35.51
C ASP A 214 -6.41 -0.89 -36.23
N ARG A 215 -7.35 -0.05 -35.80
CA ARG A 215 -8.66 0.04 -36.46
C ARG A 215 -8.43 0.52 -37.89
N GLN A 216 -8.67 -0.36 -38.87
CA GLN A 216 -9.06 0.13 -40.19
C GLN A 216 -10.48 0.68 -40.05
N HIS A 217 -10.56 2.00 -39.92
CA HIS A 217 -11.79 2.76 -40.16
C HIS A 217 -12.16 2.70 -41.64
#